data_AF-A0A2V8T9Z6-F1
#
_entry.id   AF-A0A2V8T9Z6-F1
#
_cell.length_a   1.000
_cell.length_b   1.000
_cell.length_c   1.000
_cell.angle_alpha   90.00
_cell.angle_beta   90.00
_cell.angle_gamma   90.00
#
_symmetry.space_group_name_H-M   'P 1'
#
loop_
_entity.id
_entity.type
_entity.pdbx_description
1 polymer ?
#
loop_
_entity_poly.entity_id
_entity_poly.type
_entity_poly.pdbx_seq_one_letter_code
_entity_poly.pdbx_strand_id
1 'polypeptide(L)'
;MTRITHRRPTSSATTVHSPLGPVHRTVATVALALLGLLAASPAAANTVTKSSAGTCVDATGIGTFTWSTPANAQASDNAYSTAAFSGNNDASHFLKCTGFGFSLPSNSLIQGIQVEWEYKNATSGTIIDNAIRVVKGGTIGTTDKKSSAGWPATDTFVSYGGSSDLWGDSWTASDINGSSFGAALSTVQASGGSHTASVDSVRIT
;
A
#
# COMPACT_ATOMS: atom_id res chain seq x y z
N MET A 1 29.88 115.69 22.56
CA MET A 1 28.75 115.61 21.61
C MET A 1 28.32 114.14 21.56
N THR A 2 27.20 113.79 22.22
CA THR A 2 25.89 113.45 21.57
C THR A 2 25.96 112.04 20.95
N ARG A 3 25.15 111.00 21.17
CA ARG A 3 23.80 110.68 21.71
C ARG A 3 23.81 109.11 21.87
N ILE A 4 23.23 108.45 22.89
CA ILE A 4 21.84 107.90 22.95
C ILE A 4 21.51 107.02 21.70
N THR A 5 21.09 105.74 21.71
CA THR A 5 19.97 105.06 22.45
C THR A 5 19.95 103.53 22.28
N HIS A 6 19.43 102.82 23.30
CA HIS A 6 18.61 101.57 23.40
C HIS A 6 18.44 100.60 22.20
N ARG A 7 18.39 99.26 22.38
CA ARG A 7 17.31 98.41 22.97
C ARG A 7 17.74 96.92 23.06
N ARG A 8 17.15 96.16 23.99
CA ARG A 8 17.17 94.67 24.22
C ARG A 8 15.92 94.03 23.54
N PRO A 9 15.60 92.70 23.58
CA PRO A 9 16.34 91.47 23.94
C PRO A 9 16.01 90.19 23.07
N THR A 10 16.51 89.03 23.56
CA THR A 10 16.07 87.60 23.43
C THR A 10 16.24 86.82 22.12
N SER A 11 16.93 85.67 22.17
CA SER A 11 16.28 84.33 22.15
C SER A 11 17.28 83.15 22.02
N SER A 12 16.98 82.09 22.78
CA SER A 12 17.17 80.66 22.52
C SER A 12 18.55 79.96 22.57
N ALA A 13 18.47 78.79 23.22
CA ALA A 13 19.50 77.85 23.66
C ALA A 13 19.85 76.78 22.60
N THR A 14 20.62 75.76 23.04
CA THR A 14 20.85 74.41 22.43
C THR A 14 22.21 74.34 21.69
N THR A 15 23.18 73.44 21.91
CA THR A 15 23.35 72.25 22.78
C THR A 15 24.86 71.91 22.87
N VAL A 16 25.29 71.40 24.02
CA VAL A 16 26.65 70.90 24.29
C VAL A 16 26.83 69.52 23.65
N HIS A 17 27.91 69.34 22.90
CA HIS A 17 28.34 68.06 22.32
C HIS A 17 29.43 67.44 23.19
N SER A 18 29.28 66.17 23.60
CA SER A 18 30.34 65.27 24.11
C SER A 18 29.74 63.87 24.35
N PRO A 19 30.51 62.77 24.39
CA PRO A 19 31.78 62.49 23.72
C PRO A 19 31.79 61.10 23.02
N LEU A 20 32.80 60.85 22.19
CA LEU A 20 33.22 59.48 21.83
C LEU A 20 34.20 58.99 22.91
N GLY A 21 33.93 57.82 23.48
CA GLY A 21 34.85 57.06 24.33
C GLY A 21 34.64 55.57 24.12
N PRO A 22 35.66 54.78 23.77
CA PRO A 22 35.52 53.34 23.55
C PRO A 22 35.99 52.50 24.75
N VAL A 23 35.70 51.21 24.63
CA VAL A 23 36.35 50.03 25.25
C VAL A 23 35.69 49.50 26.53
N HIS A 24 35.08 48.31 26.43
CA HIS A 24 35.66 47.08 26.99
C HIS A 24 35.00 45.84 26.37
N ARG A 25 35.85 44.96 25.83
CA ARG A 25 35.49 43.67 25.23
C ARG A 25 35.22 42.70 26.37
N THR A 26 34.03 42.11 26.40
CA THR A 26 33.77 40.86 27.12
C THR A 26 33.04 39.94 26.17
N VAL A 27 33.76 38.95 25.64
CA VAL A 27 33.15 37.84 24.90
C VAL A 27 32.61 36.88 25.95
N ALA A 28 31.30 36.92 26.19
CA ALA A 28 30.59 35.85 26.87
C ALA A 28 30.05 34.91 25.77
N THR A 29 30.62 33.72 25.69
CA THR A 29 30.17 32.64 24.82
C THR A 29 28.77 32.20 25.25
N VAL A 30 27.76 32.54 24.46
CA VAL A 30 26.41 31.96 24.60
C VAL A 30 26.48 30.57 23.95
N ALA A 31 26.65 29.53 24.77
CA ALA A 31 26.39 28.16 24.34
C ALA A 31 24.87 27.99 24.23
N LEU A 32 24.33 28.24 23.04
CA LEU A 32 22.93 27.95 22.73
C LEU A 32 22.81 26.43 22.59
N ALA A 33 22.36 25.74 23.65
CA ALA A 33 21.93 24.36 23.54
C ALA A 33 20.67 24.34 22.66
N LEU A 34 20.87 24.09 21.37
CA LEU A 34 19.79 23.87 20.42
C LEU A 34 19.20 22.49 20.74
N LEU A 35 18.26 22.45 21.69
CA LEU A 35 17.44 21.28 21.94
C LEU A 35 16.53 21.13 20.72
N GLY A 36 17.00 20.39 19.71
CA GLY A 36 16.20 20.05 18.55
C GLY A 36 14.98 19.27 19.03
N LEU A 37 13.83 19.93 19.04
CA LEU A 37 12.55 19.26 19.24
C LEU A 37 12.37 18.32 18.04
N LEU A 38 12.69 17.04 18.21
CA LEU A 38 12.43 16.02 17.21
C LEU A 38 10.91 15.83 17.19
N ALA A 39 10.22 16.68 16.43
CA ALA A 39 8.80 16.49 16.18
C ALA A 39 8.66 15.16 15.44
N ALA A 40 8.19 14.12 16.13
CA ALA A 40 7.74 12.90 15.50
C ALA A 40 6.64 13.30 14.51
N SER A 41 6.95 13.29 13.22
CA SER A 41 5.94 13.50 12.19
C SER A 41 4.95 12.35 12.30
N PRO A 42 3.63 12.59 12.22
CA PRO A 42 2.68 11.49 12.18
C PRO A 42 3.03 10.62 10.97
N ALA A 43 3.35 9.34 11.22
CA ALA A 43 3.53 8.37 10.16
C ALA A 43 2.16 8.15 9.49
N ALA A 44 1.95 8.77 8.34
CA ALA A 44 0.77 8.49 7.53
C ALA A 44 0.93 7.09 6.93
N ALA A 45 0.06 6.16 7.31
CA ALA A 45 -0.07 4.88 6.63
C ALA A 45 -0.80 5.12 5.31
N ASN A 46 -0.06 5.06 4.19
CA ASN A 46 -0.65 5.14 2.87
C ASN A 46 -1.24 3.78 2.49
N THR A 47 -2.52 3.75 2.14
CA THR A 47 -3.21 2.58 1.59
C THR A 47 -3.28 2.74 0.06
N VAL A 48 -2.80 1.75 -0.69
CA VAL A 48 -2.79 1.78 -2.17
C VAL A 48 -3.42 0.50 -2.69
N THR A 49 -4.52 0.60 -3.43
CA THR A 49 -5.18 -0.57 -4.03
C THR A 49 -4.91 -0.63 -5.53
N LYS A 50 -4.66 -1.83 -6.06
CA LYS A 50 -4.53 -2.13 -7.49
C LYS A 50 -5.40 -3.33 -7.86
N SER A 51 -6.29 -3.17 -8.84
CA SER A 51 -7.32 -4.15 -9.22
C SER A 51 -7.20 -4.69 -10.65
N SER A 52 -6.08 -4.41 -11.32
CA SER A 52 -5.82 -4.92 -12.67
C SER A 52 -4.49 -5.64 -12.69
N ALA A 53 -4.55 -6.98 -12.74
CA ALA A 53 -3.35 -7.78 -12.90
C ALA A 53 -2.83 -7.64 -14.33
N GLY A 54 -1.52 -7.41 -14.50
CA GLY A 54 -0.89 -7.35 -15.81
C GLY A 54 -0.84 -8.71 -16.53
N THR A 55 -0.89 -9.81 -15.79
CA THR A 55 -0.94 -11.17 -16.35
C THR A 55 -1.58 -12.13 -15.35
N CYS A 56 -2.45 -13.02 -15.82
CA CYS A 56 -2.95 -14.16 -15.08
C CYS A 56 -2.69 -15.45 -15.87
N VAL A 57 -2.18 -16.48 -15.21
CA VAL A 57 -1.82 -17.78 -15.83
C VAL A 57 -2.27 -18.95 -14.97
N ASP A 58 -2.51 -20.08 -15.62
CA ASP A 58 -2.55 -21.39 -14.97
C ASP A 58 -1.13 -21.79 -14.54
N ALA A 59 -0.96 -22.17 -13.27
CA ALA A 59 0.33 -22.51 -12.69
C ALA A 59 0.24 -23.81 -11.89
N THR A 60 0.96 -24.84 -12.36
CA THR A 60 1.06 -26.15 -11.70
C THR A 60 1.74 -26.05 -10.33
N GLY A 61 1.57 -27.10 -9.51
CA GLY A 61 2.25 -27.25 -8.21
C GLY A 61 1.33 -27.81 -7.12
N ILE A 62 0.03 -27.61 -7.29
CA ILE A 62 -1.06 -28.27 -6.56
C ILE A 62 -2.21 -28.54 -7.52
N GLY A 63 -3.12 -29.44 -7.14
CA GLY A 63 -4.28 -29.80 -7.95
C GLY A 63 -3.89 -30.41 -9.30
N THR A 64 -4.89 -30.67 -10.12
CA THR A 64 -4.73 -31.30 -11.45
C THR A 64 -5.63 -30.66 -12.53
N PHE A 65 -6.61 -29.84 -12.13
CA PHE A 65 -7.53 -29.20 -13.06
C PHE A 65 -7.02 -27.82 -13.47
N THR A 66 -6.93 -27.59 -14.77
CA THR A 66 -6.42 -26.33 -15.33
C THR A 66 -7.49 -25.24 -15.33
N TRP A 67 -7.05 -24.00 -15.18
CA TRP A 67 -7.85 -22.81 -15.45
C TRP A 67 -7.93 -22.54 -16.95
N SER A 68 -9.16 -22.46 -17.47
CA SER A 68 -9.44 -21.99 -18.83
C SER A 68 -9.48 -20.47 -18.87
N THR A 69 -8.96 -19.88 -19.95
CA THR A 69 -8.92 -18.43 -20.20
C THR A 69 -8.45 -17.60 -18.99
N PRO A 70 -7.26 -17.90 -18.41
CA PRO A 70 -6.81 -17.25 -17.18
C PRO A 70 -6.65 -15.74 -17.30
N ALA A 71 -6.38 -15.22 -18.51
CA ALA A 71 -6.32 -13.79 -18.80
C ALA A 71 -7.64 -13.03 -18.53
N ASN A 72 -8.78 -13.72 -18.49
CA ASN A 72 -10.05 -13.09 -18.13
C ASN A 72 -10.06 -12.63 -16.66
N ALA A 73 -9.27 -13.25 -15.78
CA ALA A 73 -9.18 -12.85 -14.37
C ALA A 73 -8.40 -11.54 -14.12
N GLN A 74 -8.03 -10.80 -15.17
CA GLN A 74 -7.18 -9.60 -15.07
C GLN A 74 -7.94 -8.34 -14.68
N ALA A 75 -9.26 -8.29 -14.87
CA ALA A 75 -10.09 -7.12 -14.61
C ALA A 75 -11.51 -7.55 -14.21
N SER A 76 -12.19 -6.73 -13.41
CA SER A 76 -13.61 -6.93 -13.08
C SER A 76 -14.45 -6.46 -14.28
N ASP A 77 -14.79 -7.38 -15.18
CA ASP A 77 -15.49 -7.10 -16.43
C ASP A 77 -16.52 -8.17 -16.83
N ASN A 78 -16.86 -9.07 -15.90
CA ASN A 78 -17.76 -10.20 -16.11
C ASN A 78 -17.27 -11.20 -17.17
N ALA A 79 -15.98 -11.21 -17.49
CA ALA A 79 -15.31 -12.31 -18.19
C ALA A 79 -14.55 -13.19 -17.18
N TYR A 80 -14.84 -14.48 -17.20
CA TYR A 80 -14.33 -15.38 -16.15
C TYR A 80 -13.17 -16.25 -16.63
N SER A 81 -12.18 -16.42 -15.76
CA SER A 81 -11.32 -17.61 -15.73
C SER A 81 -12.08 -18.72 -15.03
N THR A 82 -12.06 -19.94 -15.58
CA THR A 82 -12.89 -21.04 -15.06
C THR A 82 -12.12 -22.33 -14.83
N ALA A 83 -12.48 -23.04 -13.76
CA ALA A 83 -12.05 -24.41 -13.50
C ALA A 83 -13.30 -25.31 -13.42
N ALA A 84 -13.38 -26.29 -14.34
CA ALA A 84 -14.50 -27.22 -14.43
C ALA A 84 -14.14 -28.55 -13.78
N PHE A 85 -14.87 -28.92 -12.74
CA PHE A 85 -14.63 -30.12 -11.94
C PHE A 85 -15.65 -31.22 -12.26
N SER A 86 -15.24 -32.46 -12.07
CA SER A 86 -16.03 -33.66 -12.40
C SER A 86 -16.43 -34.49 -11.19
N GLY A 87 -15.81 -34.27 -10.04
CA GLY A 87 -16.01 -35.04 -8.82
C GLY A 87 -15.57 -34.31 -7.55
N ASN A 88 -15.95 -34.90 -6.43
CA ASN A 88 -15.57 -34.41 -5.11
C ASN A 88 -14.06 -34.53 -4.90
N ASN A 89 -13.46 -33.51 -4.28
CA ASN A 89 -12.01 -33.33 -4.09
C ASN A 89 -11.19 -33.06 -5.37
N ASP A 90 -11.84 -32.85 -6.52
CA ASP A 90 -11.15 -32.29 -7.68
C ASP A 90 -10.65 -30.88 -7.34
N ALA A 91 -9.35 -30.66 -7.49
CA ALA A 91 -8.69 -29.40 -7.14
C ALA A 91 -7.99 -28.80 -8.36
N SER A 92 -8.06 -27.48 -8.48
CA SER A 92 -7.40 -26.76 -9.56
C SER A 92 -5.91 -26.53 -9.29
N HIS A 93 -5.17 -26.30 -10.36
CA HIS A 93 -3.90 -25.59 -10.31
C HIS A 93 -4.06 -24.20 -9.67
N PHE A 94 -2.95 -23.51 -9.45
CA PHE A 94 -3.03 -22.10 -9.10
C PHE A 94 -3.46 -21.28 -10.33
N LEU A 95 -4.45 -20.41 -10.16
CA LEU A 95 -4.59 -19.21 -10.96
C LEU A 95 -3.65 -18.17 -10.36
N LYS A 96 -2.53 -17.91 -11.05
CA LYS A 96 -1.49 -16.98 -10.60
C LYS A 96 -1.62 -15.67 -11.36
N CYS A 97 -1.91 -14.59 -10.65
CA CYS A 97 -2.05 -13.25 -11.21
C CYS A 97 -0.95 -12.33 -10.66
N THR A 98 -0.23 -11.65 -11.55
CA THR A 98 0.91 -10.76 -11.23
C THR A 98 0.87 -9.47 -12.04
N GLY A 99 1.74 -8.51 -11.70
CA GLY A 99 1.95 -7.31 -12.51
C GLY A 99 0.96 -6.19 -12.20
N PHE A 100 0.70 -5.94 -10.91
CA PHE A 100 -0.28 -4.96 -10.45
C PHE A 100 0.16 -3.49 -10.58
N GLY A 101 1.43 -3.24 -10.92
CA GLY A 101 1.93 -1.88 -11.20
C GLY A 101 1.90 -0.95 -9.99
N PHE A 102 2.30 -1.46 -8.82
CA PHE A 102 2.55 -0.62 -7.65
C PHE A 102 3.73 0.32 -7.86
N SER A 103 3.68 1.48 -7.22
CA SER A 103 4.70 2.53 -7.30
C SER A 103 4.94 3.15 -5.92
N LEU A 104 5.21 2.31 -4.93
CA LEU A 104 5.53 2.70 -3.56
C LEU A 104 6.90 3.39 -3.49
N PRO A 105 7.05 4.47 -2.68
CA PRO A 105 8.36 5.02 -2.35
C PRO A 105 9.33 3.95 -1.82
N SER A 106 10.63 4.07 -2.14
CA SER A 106 11.63 3.06 -1.77
C SER A 106 11.81 2.89 -0.26
N ASN A 107 11.45 3.89 0.53
CA ASN A 107 11.49 3.86 1.99
C ASN A 107 10.15 3.49 2.63
N SER A 108 9.15 3.06 1.85
CA SER A 108 7.88 2.59 2.39
C SER A 108 8.09 1.33 3.22
N LEU A 109 7.58 1.38 4.45
CA LEU A 109 7.44 0.20 5.30
C LEU A 109 6.10 -0.47 4.98
N ILE A 110 6.16 -1.75 4.61
CA ILE A 110 4.95 -2.54 4.34
C ILE A 110 4.42 -3.04 5.67
N GLN A 111 3.19 -2.65 6.00
CA GLN A 111 2.53 -3.01 7.26
C GLN A 111 1.62 -4.22 7.13
N GLY A 112 1.06 -4.42 5.94
CA GLY A 112 0.20 -5.55 5.62
C GLY A 112 -0.10 -5.58 4.13
N ILE A 113 -0.63 -6.72 3.69
CA ILE A 113 -1.07 -6.97 2.33
C ILE A 113 -2.45 -7.62 2.42
N GLN A 114 -3.43 -7.00 1.79
CA GLN A 114 -4.75 -7.58 1.61
C GLN A 114 -4.93 -7.99 0.16
N VAL A 115 -5.32 -9.24 -0.06
CA VAL A 115 -5.71 -9.77 -1.38
C VAL A 115 -7.21 -9.96 -1.38
N GLU A 116 -7.87 -9.48 -2.42
CA GLU A 116 -9.30 -9.68 -2.61
C GLU A 116 -9.53 -10.29 -3.99
N TRP A 117 -10.14 -11.48 -4.00
CA TRP A 117 -10.53 -12.14 -5.22
C TRP A 117 -12.01 -11.94 -5.46
N GLU A 118 -12.39 -11.63 -6.69
CA GLU A 118 -13.77 -11.63 -7.15
C GLU A 118 -14.06 -12.95 -7.83
N TYR A 119 -14.93 -13.73 -7.21
CA TYR A 119 -15.27 -15.05 -7.72
C TYR A 119 -16.70 -15.43 -7.37
N LYS A 120 -17.16 -16.49 -8.02
CA LYS A 120 -18.44 -17.13 -7.74
C LYS A 120 -18.43 -18.61 -8.07
N ASN A 121 -19.41 -19.29 -7.50
CA ASN A 121 -19.88 -20.59 -7.93
C ASN A 121 -21.40 -20.51 -8.13
N ALA A 122 -21.84 -20.36 -9.38
CA ALA A 122 -23.26 -20.24 -9.71
C ALA A 122 -23.99 -21.61 -9.77
N THR A 123 -23.28 -22.71 -9.53
CA THR A 123 -23.86 -24.06 -9.54
C THR A 123 -24.40 -24.45 -8.17
N SER A 124 -25.19 -25.52 -8.09
CA SER A 124 -25.75 -26.00 -6.83
C SER A 124 -24.76 -26.74 -5.93
N GLY A 125 -23.54 -27.00 -6.40
CA GLY A 125 -22.48 -27.64 -5.64
C GLY A 125 -21.74 -26.70 -4.71
N THR A 126 -20.75 -27.25 -3.99
CA THR A 126 -19.88 -26.49 -3.10
C THR A 126 -18.47 -26.44 -3.68
N ILE A 127 -18.03 -25.22 -3.94
CA ILE A 127 -16.63 -24.89 -4.27
C ILE A 127 -16.07 -24.14 -3.05
N ILE A 128 -14.87 -24.51 -2.60
CA ILE A 128 -14.15 -23.84 -1.51
C ILE A 128 -12.70 -23.56 -1.92
N ASP A 129 -11.98 -22.82 -1.08
CA ASP A 129 -10.57 -22.59 -1.32
C ASP A 129 -9.75 -23.87 -1.08
N ASN A 130 -8.84 -24.16 -1.99
CA ASN A 130 -7.80 -25.17 -1.79
C ASN A 130 -6.50 -24.52 -1.28
N ALA A 131 -6.16 -23.33 -1.80
CA ALA A 131 -5.06 -22.50 -1.33
C ALA A 131 -5.27 -21.03 -1.76
N ILE A 132 -4.95 -20.08 -0.87
CA ILE A 132 -4.91 -18.64 -1.18
C ILE A 132 -3.57 -18.11 -0.66
N ARG A 133 -2.73 -17.57 -1.56
CA ARG A 133 -1.34 -17.18 -1.24
C ARG A 133 -0.91 -15.94 -2.02
N VAL A 134 0.13 -15.27 -1.52
CA VAL A 134 0.81 -14.16 -2.22
C VAL A 134 2.00 -14.65 -3.03
N VAL A 135 2.32 -13.92 -4.09
CA VAL A 135 3.44 -14.18 -5.00
C VAL A 135 4.51 -13.12 -4.78
N LYS A 136 5.74 -13.55 -4.47
CA LYS A 136 6.90 -12.67 -4.29
C LYS A 136 7.96 -13.03 -5.32
N GLY A 137 8.42 -12.06 -6.11
CA GLY A 137 9.45 -12.34 -7.13
C GLY A 137 9.05 -13.44 -8.13
N GLY A 138 7.75 -13.65 -8.38
CA GLY A 138 7.23 -14.70 -9.26
C GLY A 138 7.01 -16.07 -8.60
N THR A 139 7.50 -16.24 -7.37
CA THR A 139 7.36 -17.46 -6.55
C THR A 139 6.10 -17.38 -5.70
N ILE A 140 5.27 -18.42 -5.74
CA ILE A 140 4.09 -18.56 -4.87
C ILE A 140 4.58 -18.85 -3.45
N GLY A 141 4.15 -18.06 -2.48
CA GLY A 141 4.53 -18.22 -1.07
C GLY A 141 3.96 -19.49 -0.43
N THR A 142 4.32 -19.71 0.85
CA THR A 142 3.89 -20.89 1.63
C THR A 142 2.78 -20.58 2.63
N THR A 143 2.68 -19.34 3.12
CA THR A 143 1.62 -18.92 4.03
C THR A 143 0.28 -18.96 3.30
N ASP A 144 -0.62 -19.80 3.80
CA ASP A 144 -1.93 -20.05 3.22
C ASP A 144 -3.03 -19.37 4.03
N LYS A 145 -3.96 -18.72 3.34
CA LYS A 145 -5.12 -18.03 3.92
C LYS A 145 -6.45 -18.61 3.43
N LYS A 146 -6.44 -19.82 2.86
CA LYS A 146 -7.66 -20.50 2.42
C LYS A 146 -8.76 -20.52 3.47
N SER A 147 -9.99 -20.41 3.00
CA SER A 147 -11.22 -20.56 3.77
C SER A 147 -11.95 -21.85 3.39
N SER A 148 -12.61 -22.49 4.37
CA SER A 148 -13.54 -23.58 4.12
C SER A 148 -14.97 -23.09 3.83
N ALA A 149 -15.19 -21.77 3.77
CA ALA A 149 -16.47 -21.21 3.38
C ALA A 149 -16.76 -21.49 1.90
N GLY A 150 -18.00 -21.87 1.61
CA GLY A 150 -18.49 -22.03 0.24
C GLY A 150 -18.38 -20.72 -0.53
N TRP A 151 -17.93 -20.80 -1.78
CA TRP A 151 -17.92 -19.66 -2.70
C TRP A 151 -19.35 -19.13 -2.92
N PRO A 152 -19.51 -17.80 -3.02
CA PRO A 152 -20.82 -17.17 -3.18
C PRO A 152 -21.45 -17.52 -4.53
N ALA A 153 -22.78 -17.47 -4.60
CA ALA A 153 -23.54 -17.75 -5.82
C ALA A 153 -23.43 -16.63 -6.87
N THR A 154 -23.14 -15.41 -6.42
CA THR A 154 -22.96 -14.21 -7.24
C THR A 154 -21.53 -13.72 -7.14
N ASP A 155 -21.09 -12.92 -8.13
CA ASP A 155 -19.78 -12.28 -8.07
C ASP A 155 -19.65 -11.45 -6.80
N THR A 156 -18.55 -11.67 -6.08
CA THR A 156 -18.29 -11.01 -4.81
C THR A 156 -16.80 -10.99 -4.55
N PHE A 157 -16.29 -9.83 -4.15
CA PHE A 157 -14.94 -9.72 -3.60
C PHE A 157 -14.88 -10.34 -2.21
N VAL A 158 -13.97 -11.30 -2.03
CA VAL A 158 -13.67 -11.91 -0.73
C VAL A 158 -12.23 -11.60 -0.34
N SER A 159 -12.07 -11.07 0.88
CA SER A 159 -10.80 -10.55 1.39
C SER A 159 -9.99 -11.59 2.18
N TYR A 160 -8.68 -11.57 1.97
CA TYR A 160 -7.68 -12.40 2.63
C TYR A 160 -6.48 -11.57 3.04
N GLY A 161 -5.90 -11.89 4.20
CA GLY A 161 -4.87 -11.03 4.81
C GLY A 161 -5.49 -9.77 5.41
N GLY A 162 -4.78 -8.65 5.35
CA GLY A 162 -5.26 -7.38 5.91
C GLY A 162 -4.14 -6.39 6.18
N SER A 163 -4.50 -5.25 6.78
CA SER A 163 -3.61 -4.10 7.02
C SER A 163 -2.43 -4.37 7.97
N SER A 164 -2.44 -5.51 8.67
CA SER A 164 -1.36 -5.96 9.56
C SER A 164 -0.79 -7.34 9.18
N ASP A 165 -1.22 -7.91 8.05
CA ASP A 165 -0.83 -9.26 7.64
C ASP A 165 0.26 -9.21 6.57
N LEU A 166 1.46 -9.66 6.95
CA LEU A 166 2.62 -9.73 6.04
C LEU A 166 2.77 -11.09 5.35
N TRP A 167 1.76 -11.96 5.45
CA TRP A 167 1.77 -13.30 4.84
C TRP A 167 2.99 -14.13 5.26
N GLY A 168 3.45 -13.95 6.50
CA GLY A 168 4.57 -14.69 7.07
C GLY A 168 5.94 -14.40 6.45
N ASP A 169 6.08 -13.31 5.68
CA ASP A 169 7.35 -12.89 5.07
C ASP A 169 7.65 -11.42 5.40
N SER A 170 8.88 -10.98 5.12
CA SER A 170 9.28 -9.57 5.15
C SER A 170 9.14 -8.96 3.77
N TRP A 171 8.55 -7.78 3.67
CA TRP A 171 8.26 -7.12 2.40
C TRP A 171 8.95 -5.77 2.30
N THR A 172 9.61 -5.54 1.17
CA THR A 172 10.14 -4.23 0.79
C THR A 172 9.25 -3.59 -0.25
N ALA A 173 9.33 -2.26 -0.39
CA ALA A 173 8.69 -1.55 -1.49
C ALA A 173 9.12 -2.11 -2.88
N SER A 174 10.36 -2.56 -3.01
CA SER A 174 10.86 -3.18 -4.24
C SER A 174 10.17 -4.51 -4.55
N ASP A 175 9.85 -5.31 -3.53
CA ASP A 175 9.11 -6.55 -3.72
C ASP A 175 7.72 -6.26 -4.28
N ILE A 176 7.01 -5.29 -3.69
CA ILE A 176 5.63 -4.93 -4.07
C ILE A 176 5.57 -4.24 -5.44
N ASN A 177 6.54 -3.37 -5.74
CA ASN A 177 6.62 -2.69 -7.03
C ASN A 177 7.06 -3.62 -8.18
N GLY A 178 7.59 -4.79 -7.86
CA GLY A 178 8.03 -5.76 -8.86
C GLY A 178 6.88 -6.24 -9.74
N SER A 179 7.09 -6.31 -11.06
CA SER A 179 6.07 -6.85 -12.00
C SER A 179 5.71 -8.31 -11.72
N SER A 180 6.56 -9.02 -11.00
CA SER A 180 6.33 -10.40 -10.58
C SER A 180 5.66 -10.54 -9.20
N PHE A 181 5.29 -9.45 -8.55
CA PHE A 181 4.44 -9.45 -7.36
C PHE A 181 2.99 -9.73 -7.73
N GLY A 182 2.28 -10.46 -6.86
CA GLY A 182 0.86 -10.70 -7.05
C GLY A 182 0.26 -11.70 -6.07
N ALA A 183 -0.74 -12.45 -6.54
CA ALA A 183 -1.50 -13.41 -5.75
C ALA A 183 -1.75 -14.70 -6.54
N ALA A 184 -2.00 -15.79 -5.81
CA ALA A 184 -2.33 -17.09 -6.36
C ALA A 184 -3.50 -17.72 -5.59
N LEU A 185 -4.47 -18.24 -6.34
CA LEU A 185 -5.65 -18.92 -5.82
C LEU A 185 -5.74 -20.32 -6.44
N SER A 186 -6.09 -21.31 -5.64
CA SER A 186 -6.53 -22.63 -6.10
C SER A 186 -7.81 -22.98 -5.35
N THR A 187 -8.68 -23.72 -6.02
CA THR A 187 -10.00 -24.09 -5.50
C THR A 187 -10.24 -25.60 -5.60
N VAL A 188 -11.11 -26.12 -4.75
CA VAL A 188 -11.45 -27.54 -4.69
C VAL A 188 -12.96 -27.70 -4.58
N GLN A 189 -13.49 -28.70 -5.28
CA GLN A 189 -14.88 -29.09 -5.15
C GLN A 189 -15.09 -29.91 -3.87
N ALA A 190 -15.98 -29.44 -3.00
CA ALA A 190 -16.35 -30.08 -1.73
C ALA A 190 -17.77 -30.68 -1.77
N SER A 191 -18.21 -31.10 -2.95
CA SER A 191 -19.49 -31.79 -3.19
C SER A 191 -19.35 -32.82 -4.32
N GLY A 192 -20.35 -33.68 -4.50
CA GLY A 192 -20.44 -34.53 -5.69
C GLY A 192 -20.97 -33.79 -6.92
N GLY A 193 -20.88 -34.42 -8.10
CA GLY A 193 -21.38 -33.87 -9.38
C GLY A 193 -20.34 -33.06 -10.15
N SER A 194 -20.78 -32.36 -11.20
CA SER A 194 -19.93 -31.48 -12.00
C SER A 194 -20.28 -30.02 -11.74
N HIS A 195 -19.28 -29.26 -11.31
CA HIS A 195 -19.44 -27.85 -10.94
C HIS A 195 -18.31 -27.01 -11.54
N THR A 196 -18.50 -25.69 -11.60
CA THR A 196 -17.51 -24.77 -12.18
C THR A 196 -17.24 -23.63 -11.22
N ALA A 197 -15.96 -23.45 -10.90
CA ALA A 197 -15.47 -22.27 -10.23
C ALA A 197 -15.21 -21.17 -11.27
N SER A 198 -15.62 -19.93 -10.98
CA SER A 198 -15.46 -18.78 -11.85
C SER A 198 -14.78 -17.64 -11.10
N VAL A 199 -13.67 -17.13 -11.64
CA VAL A 199 -12.93 -15.99 -11.09
C VAL A 199 -12.95 -14.87 -12.12
N ASP A 200 -13.41 -13.69 -11.70
CA ASP A 200 -13.49 -12.49 -12.56
C ASP A 200 -12.26 -11.61 -12.38
N SER A 201 -11.83 -11.38 -11.14
CA SER A 201 -10.75 -10.43 -10.89
C SER A 201 -10.01 -10.65 -9.59
N VAL A 202 -8.92 -9.91 -9.43
CA VAL A 202 -8.17 -9.82 -8.19
C VAL A 202 -7.70 -8.39 -7.97
N ARG A 203 -7.77 -7.93 -6.72
CA ARG A 203 -7.15 -6.69 -6.28
C ARG A 203 -6.27 -6.91 -5.05
N ILE A 204 -5.24 -6.09 -4.94
CA ILE A 204 -4.32 -6.10 -3.80
C ILE A 204 -4.26 -4.69 -3.22
N THR A 205 -4.27 -4.61 -1.89
CA THR A 205 -4.12 -3.38 -1.10
C THR A 205 -2.95 -3.47 -0.15
#